data_AF-A0A537FV63-F1
#
_entry.id   AF-A0A537FV63-F1
#
_cell.length_a   1.000
_cell.length_b   1.000
_cell.length_c   1.000
_cell.angle_alpha   90.00
_cell.angle_beta   90.00
_cell.angle_gamma   90.00
#
_symmetry.space_group_name_H-M   'P 1'
#
loop_
_entity.id
_entity.type
_entity.pdbx_description
1 polymer ?
#
loop_
_entity_poly.entity_id
_entity_poly.type
_entity_poly.pdbx_seq_one_letter_code
_entity_poly.pdbx_strand_id
1 'polypeptide(L)'
;MITSLEQVRKFLGKQLQDPYGRTHGKLIGITANLRDETTAVGVETANGEFAQYPGERLWINGETLTLVPAWKLDAEEFRKEFDIVTRRLKALDELFSVGDIQQDIYEDLRKQHEDGINELKEKRRTLLDALAR
;
A
#
# COMPACT_ATOMS: atom_id res chain seq x y z
N MET A 1 3.37 6.33 -7.79
CA MET A 1 4.52 6.24 -6.85
C MET A 1 5.50 7.31 -7.25
N ILE A 2 5.92 8.14 -6.31
CA ILE A 2 6.91 9.18 -6.53
C ILE A 2 8.29 8.56 -6.34
N THR A 3 9.20 8.81 -7.28
CA THR A 3 10.58 8.31 -7.18
C THR A 3 11.63 9.41 -7.26
N SER A 4 11.29 10.60 -7.80
CA SER A 4 12.28 11.66 -8.04
C SER A 4 12.07 12.89 -7.15
N LEU A 5 13.14 13.33 -6.49
CA LEU A 5 13.20 14.57 -5.71
C LEU A 5 12.73 15.80 -6.51
N GLU A 6 13.11 15.91 -7.78
CA GLU A 6 12.74 17.03 -8.64
C GLU A 6 11.22 17.16 -8.84
N GLN A 7 10.49 16.04 -8.82
CA GLN A 7 9.04 16.06 -8.93
C GLN A 7 8.39 16.60 -7.66
N VAL A 8 8.88 16.18 -6.49
CA VAL A 8 8.35 16.62 -5.18
C VAL A 8 8.72 18.07 -4.88
N ARG A 9 9.90 18.52 -5.31
CA ARG A 9 10.40 19.88 -5.05
C ARG A 9 9.46 20.96 -5.56
N LYS A 10 8.73 20.70 -6.66
CA LYS A 10 7.72 21.61 -7.25
C LYS A 10 6.52 21.87 -6.34
N PHE A 11 6.35 21.05 -5.29
CA PHE A 11 5.26 21.13 -4.34
C PHE A 11 5.68 21.72 -3.00
N LEU A 12 6.96 22.09 -2.81
CA LEU A 12 7.39 22.79 -1.59
C LEU A 12 6.57 24.07 -1.40
N GLY A 13 6.06 24.25 -0.19
CA GLY A 13 5.18 25.36 0.17
C GLY A 13 3.75 25.25 -0.35
N LYS A 14 3.41 24.22 -1.14
CA LYS A 14 2.03 23.98 -1.59
C LYS A 14 1.25 23.16 -0.56
N GLN A 15 -0.08 23.22 -0.69
CA GLN A 15 -0.97 22.40 0.12
C GLN A 15 -0.86 20.92 -0.27
N LEU A 16 -0.76 20.09 0.75
CA LEU A 16 -0.84 18.64 0.66
C LEU A 16 -2.29 18.23 0.93
N GLN A 17 -2.87 17.47 0.02
CA GLN A 17 -4.26 17.01 0.11
C GLN A 17 -4.34 15.54 0.47
N ASP A 18 -5.45 15.08 1.00
CA ASP A 18 -5.76 13.66 1.09
C ASP A 18 -6.41 13.16 -0.22
N PRO A 19 -6.60 11.84 -0.41
CA PRO A 19 -7.22 11.28 -1.62
C PRO A 19 -8.68 11.70 -1.84
N TYR A 20 -9.28 12.40 -0.88
CA TYR A 20 -10.66 12.88 -0.91
C TYR A 20 -10.74 14.40 -1.15
N GLY A 21 -9.60 15.05 -1.44
CA GLY A 21 -9.50 16.47 -1.75
C GLY A 21 -9.47 17.40 -0.53
N ARG A 22 -9.35 16.86 0.69
CA ARG A 22 -9.24 17.66 1.93
C ARG A 22 -7.80 18.09 2.13
N THR A 23 -7.58 19.33 2.56
CA THR A 23 -6.24 19.82 2.88
C THR A 23 -5.74 19.16 4.17
N HIS A 24 -4.65 18.41 4.08
CA HIS A 24 -3.97 17.77 5.21
C HIS A 24 -2.96 18.71 5.87
N GLY A 25 -2.29 19.55 5.07
CA GLY A 25 -1.27 20.48 5.56
C GLY A 25 -0.50 21.15 4.43
N LYS A 26 0.69 21.65 4.74
CA LYS A 26 1.61 22.30 3.80
C LYS A 26 2.93 21.54 3.76
N LEU A 27 3.43 21.26 2.56
CA LEU A 27 4.74 20.63 2.41
C LEU A 27 5.85 21.64 2.74
N ILE A 28 6.67 21.37 3.75
CA ILE A 28 7.72 22.28 4.22
C ILE A 28 9.14 21.68 4.18
N GLY A 29 9.28 20.38 3.96
CA GLY A 29 10.58 19.73 3.83
C GLY A 29 10.53 18.47 2.99
N ILE A 30 11.67 18.11 2.40
CA ILE A 30 11.85 16.86 1.64
C ILE A 30 13.14 16.21 2.13
N THR A 31 13.09 14.90 2.39
CA THR A 31 14.23 14.05 2.69
C THR A 31 14.48 13.15 1.48
N ALA A 32 15.71 13.14 0.97
CA ALA A 32 16.11 12.31 -0.15
C ALA A 32 17.32 11.45 0.21
N ASN A 33 17.48 10.32 -0.48
CA ASN A 33 18.67 9.48 -0.38
C ASN A 33 19.79 9.98 -1.32
N LEU A 34 20.95 9.32 -1.29
CA LEU A 34 22.10 9.63 -2.15
C LEU A 34 21.84 9.46 -3.66
N ARG A 35 20.70 8.89 -4.05
CA ARG A 35 20.28 8.68 -5.45
C ARG A 35 19.23 9.71 -5.89
N ASP A 36 19.02 10.77 -5.12
CA ASP A 36 17.97 11.79 -5.33
C ASP A 36 16.54 11.21 -5.33
N GLU A 37 16.32 10.09 -4.64
CA GLU A 37 14.99 9.52 -4.44
C GLU A 37 14.40 10.06 -3.14
N THR A 38 13.14 10.52 -3.20
CA THR A 38 12.45 11.04 -2.02
C THR A 38 12.08 9.90 -1.07
N THR A 39 12.68 9.91 0.12
CA THR A 39 12.41 8.91 1.16
C THR A 39 11.30 9.37 2.11
N ALA A 40 11.22 10.67 2.39
CA ALA A 40 10.20 11.23 3.26
C ALA A 40 9.93 12.71 2.95
N VAL A 41 8.82 13.22 3.48
CA VAL A 41 8.47 14.64 3.45
C VAL A 41 8.08 15.16 4.82
N GLY A 42 8.46 16.40 5.10
CA GLY A 42 8.04 17.17 6.26
C GLY A 42 6.83 18.03 5.93
N VAL A 43 5.78 17.93 6.74
CA VAL A 43 4.49 18.59 6.53
C VAL A 43 4.14 19.38 7.78
N GLU A 44 3.79 20.64 7.58
CA GLU A 44 3.14 21.46 8.60
C GLU A 44 1.64 21.17 8.53
N THR A 45 1.10 20.54 9.57
CA THR A 45 -0.33 20.24 9.67
C THR A 45 -1.12 21.51 9.96
N ALA A 46 -2.44 21.48 9.76
CA ALA A 46 -3.29 22.67 9.93
C ALA A 46 -3.26 23.28 11.36
N ASN A 47 -2.84 22.50 12.35
CA ASN A 47 -2.63 22.93 13.74
C ASN A 47 -1.22 23.52 13.98
N GLY A 48 -0.38 23.66 12.95
CA GLY A 48 0.99 24.17 13.05
C GLY A 48 2.02 23.16 13.56
N GLU A 49 1.63 21.90 13.74
CA GLU A 49 2.58 20.85 14.13
C GLU A 49 3.40 20.38 12.93
N PHE A 50 4.63 19.94 13.21
CA PHE A 50 5.48 19.30 12.23
C PHE A 50 5.26 17.77 12.25
N ALA A 51 4.91 17.20 11.10
CA ALA A 51 4.79 15.76 10.91
C ALA A 51 5.62 15.30 9.72
N GLN A 52 6.26 14.14 9.84
CA GLN A 52 7.01 13.53 8.75
C GLN A 52 6.27 12.31 8.20
N TYR A 53 6.18 12.21 6.87
CA TYR A 53 5.54 11.09 6.19
C TYR A 53 6.47 10.42 5.19
N PRO A 54 6.47 9.07 5.11
CA PRO A 54 7.19 8.33 4.08
C PRO A 54 6.81 8.75 2.66
N GLY A 55 7.79 8.78 1.75
CA GLY A 55 7.58 9.11 0.34
C GLY A 55 6.62 8.16 -0.39
N GLU A 56 6.54 6.91 0.06
CA GLU A 56 5.62 5.89 -0.48
C GLU A 56 4.14 6.26 -0.33
N ARG A 57 3.83 7.10 0.68
CA ARG A 57 2.48 7.61 0.93
C ARG A 57 2.12 8.80 0.05
N LEU A 58 3.02 9.28 -0.80
CA LEU A 58 2.80 10.47 -1.61
C LEU A 58 2.50 10.11 -3.05
N TRP A 59 1.39 10.64 -3.56
CA TRP A 59 0.95 10.44 -4.94
C TRP A 59 0.82 11.81 -5.63
N ILE A 60 1.40 11.95 -6.82
CA ILE A 60 1.26 13.15 -7.64
C ILE A 60 0.14 12.89 -8.65
N ASN A 61 -0.90 13.71 -8.60
CA ASN A 61 -2.01 13.69 -9.55
C ASN A 61 -1.99 15.01 -10.34
N GLY A 62 -1.22 15.04 -11.43
CA GLY A 62 -1.02 16.26 -12.21
C GLY A 62 -0.34 17.35 -11.39
N GLU A 63 -1.10 18.39 -11.02
CA GLU A 63 -0.61 19.55 -10.24
C GLU A 63 -0.90 19.48 -8.74
N THR A 64 -1.45 18.36 -8.25
CA THR A 64 -1.72 18.17 -6.81
C THR A 64 -0.85 17.06 -6.21
N LEU A 65 -0.36 17.31 -5.00
CA LEU A 65 0.32 16.32 -4.18
C LEU A 65 -0.66 15.77 -3.14
N THR A 66 -0.81 14.45 -3.14
CA THR A 66 -1.76 13.74 -2.29
C THR A 66 -1.03 12.85 -1.29
N LEU A 67 -1.39 12.94 -0.02
CA LEU A 67 -0.95 12.04 1.06
C LEU A 67 -1.98 10.93 1.25
N VAL A 68 -1.61 9.71 0.87
CA VAL A 68 -2.41 8.52 1.08
C VAL A 68 -2.32 8.08 2.56
N PRO A 69 -3.45 7.82 3.23
CA PRO A 69 -3.46 7.22 4.55
C PRO A 69 -2.75 5.86 4.56
N ALA A 70 -2.04 5.53 5.63
CA ALA A 70 -1.29 4.27 5.74
C ALA A 70 -2.21 3.05 5.53
N TRP A 71 -3.36 3.01 6.21
CA TRP A 71 -4.35 1.93 6.08
C TRP A 71 -4.78 1.67 4.63
N LYS A 72 -4.79 2.71 3.78
CA LYS A 72 -5.22 2.58 2.38
C LYS A 72 -4.15 1.94 1.52
N LEU A 73 -2.87 2.21 1.80
CA LEU A 73 -1.77 1.48 1.17
C LEU A 73 -1.79 0.02 1.59
N ASP A 74 -1.87 -0.23 2.89
CA ASP A 74 -1.86 -1.57 3.45
C ASP A 74 -3.06 -2.41 2.94
N ALA A 75 -4.24 -1.78 2.82
CA ALA A 75 -5.42 -2.42 2.26
C ALA A 75 -5.27 -2.75 0.76
N GLU A 76 -4.64 -1.86 -0.02
CA GLU A 76 -4.38 -2.12 -1.44
C GLU A 76 -3.33 -3.22 -1.65
N GLU A 77 -2.30 -3.26 -0.82
CA GLU A 77 -1.32 -4.35 -0.81
C GLU A 77 -1.98 -5.68 -0.44
N PHE A 78 -2.75 -5.70 0.65
CA PHE A 78 -3.54 -6.85 1.06
C PHE A 78 -4.48 -7.33 -0.06
N ARG A 79 -5.19 -6.41 -0.71
CA ARG A 79 -6.10 -6.75 -1.83
C ARG A 79 -5.36 -7.44 -2.98
N LYS A 80 -4.17 -6.95 -3.35
CA LYS A 80 -3.35 -7.57 -4.40
C LYS A 80 -2.86 -8.95 -4.01
N GLU A 81 -2.34 -9.12 -2.79
CA GLU A 81 -1.90 -10.42 -2.30
C GLU A 81 -3.07 -11.41 -2.26
N PHE A 82 -4.22 -10.98 -1.74
CA PHE A 82 -5.43 -11.78 -1.66
C PHE A 82 -5.93 -12.23 -3.05
N ASP A 83 -5.95 -11.32 -4.03
CA ASP A 83 -6.35 -11.63 -5.41
C ASP A 83 -5.41 -12.67 -6.04
N ILE A 84 -4.09 -12.55 -5.82
CA ILE A 84 -3.10 -13.50 -6.34
C ILE A 84 -3.30 -14.89 -5.74
N VAL A 85 -3.42 -14.97 -4.41
CA VAL A 85 -3.62 -16.25 -3.70
C VAL A 85 -4.94 -16.91 -4.12
N THR A 86 -6.02 -16.14 -4.21
CA THR A 86 -7.33 -16.65 -4.65
C THR A 86 -7.26 -17.20 -6.08
N ARG A 87 -6.57 -16.52 -7.00
CA ARG A 87 -6.39 -17.01 -8.38
C ARG A 87 -5.58 -18.30 -8.44
N ARG A 88 -4.51 -18.43 -7.62
CA ARG A 88 -3.69 -19.64 -7.55
C ARG A 88 -4.49 -20.83 -7.06
N LEU A 89 -5.27 -20.64 -5.99
CA LEU A 89 -6.16 -21.68 -5.47
C LEU A 89 -7.20 -22.12 -6.50
N LYS A 90 -7.81 -21.15 -7.20
CA LYS A 90 -8.79 -21.47 -8.24
C LYS A 90 -8.16 -22.28 -9.38
N ALA A 91 -6.96 -21.92 -9.83
CA ALA A 91 -6.25 -22.67 -10.86
C ALA A 91 -5.88 -24.09 -10.37
N LEU A 92 -5.51 -24.25 -9.10
CA LEU A 92 -5.25 -25.55 -8.50
C LEU A 92 -6.52 -26.43 -8.45
N ASP A 93 -7.65 -25.86 -8.03
CA ASP A 93 -8.95 -26.53 -8.01
C ASP A 93 -9.40 -26.94 -9.43
N GLU A 94 -9.16 -26.08 -10.44
CA GLU A 94 -9.44 -26.38 -11.84
C GLU A 94 -8.59 -27.55 -12.36
N LEU A 95 -7.28 -27.57 -12.08
CA LEU A 95 -6.39 -28.68 -12.46
C LEU A 95 -6.84 -30.01 -11.83
N PHE A 96 -7.25 -29.99 -10.56
CA PHE A 96 -7.79 -31.18 -9.90
C PHE A 96 -9.10 -31.63 -10.53
N SER A 97 -10.01 -30.69 -10.83
CA SER A 97 -11.32 -31.01 -11.41
C SER A 97 -11.23 -31.62 -12.82
N VAL A 98 -10.21 -31.28 -13.60
CA VAL A 98 -9.98 -31.85 -14.94
C VAL A 98 -9.23 -33.20 -14.85
N GLY A 99 -8.72 -33.56 -13.67
CA GLY A 99 -7.97 -34.79 -13.42
C GLY A 99 -6.49 -34.70 -13.80
N ASP A 100 -5.96 -33.49 -14.03
CA ASP A 100 -4.57 -33.26 -14.42
C ASP A 100 -3.59 -33.44 -13.25
N ILE A 101 -4.08 -33.44 -12.01
CA ILE A 101 -3.29 -33.68 -10.81
C ILE A 101 -3.94 -34.75 -9.92
N GLN A 102 -3.10 -35.55 -9.28
CA GLN A 102 -3.54 -36.59 -8.34
C GLN A 102 -3.94 -35.98 -6.99
N GLN A 103 -4.79 -36.69 -6.23
CA GLN A 103 -5.33 -36.21 -4.97
C GLN A 103 -4.25 -35.90 -3.92
N ASP A 104 -3.21 -36.72 -3.84
CA ASP A 104 -2.09 -36.52 -2.90
C ASP A 104 -1.34 -35.21 -3.20
N ILE A 105 -1.03 -34.96 -4.47
CA ILE A 105 -0.36 -33.74 -4.93
C ILE A 105 -1.24 -32.52 -4.67
N TYR A 106 -2.54 -32.62 -4.96
CA TYR A 106 -3.51 -31.56 -4.70
C TYR A 106 -3.58 -31.21 -3.20
N GLU A 107 -3.66 -32.21 -2.31
CA GLU A 107 -3.73 -32.00 -0.87
C GLU A 107 -2.47 -31.31 -0.33
N ASP A 108 -1.28 -31.71 -0.78
CA ASP A 108 -0.02 -31.08 -0.38
C ASP A 108 0.06 -29.61 -0.83
N LEU A 109 -0.26 -29.31 -2.10
CA LEU A 109 -0.26 -27.95 -2.65
C LEU A 109 -1.31 -27.06 -1.98
N ARG A 110 -2.49 -27.60 -1.70
CA ARG A 110 -3.55 -26.88 -1.01
C ARG A 110 -3.14 -26.52 0.41
N LYS A 111 -2.52 -27.45 1.14
CA LYS A 111 -2.03 -27.24 2.49
C LYS A 111 -0.95 -26.15 2.55
N GLN A 112 -0.03 -26.13 1.58
CA GLN A 112 0.97 -25.05 1.47
C GLN A 112 0.32 -23.68 1.22
N HIS A 113 -0.79 -23.63 0.50
CA HIS A 113 -1.54 -22.39 0.29
C HIS A 113 -2.42 -22.00 1.49
N GLU A 114 -2.86 -22.94 2.33
CA GLU A 114 -3.62 -22.66 3.55
C GLU A 114 -2.83 -21.83 4.57
N ASP A 115 -1.52 -22.06 4.70
CA ASP A 115 -0.66 -21.25 5.57
C ASP A 115 -0.64 -19.78 5.12
N GLY A 116 -0.44 -19.53 3.81
CA GLY A 116 -0.51 -18.18 3.25
C GLY A 116 -1.90 -17.53 3.38
N ILE A 117 -2.98 -18.32 3.32
CA ILE A 117 -4.33 -17.83 3.59
C ILE A 117 -4.49 -17.40 5.06
N ASN A 118 -3.89 -18.14 6.00
CA ASN A 118 -3.95 -17.79 7.41
C ASN A 118 -3.20 -16.50 7.71
N GLU A 119 -2.01 -16.32 7.13
CA GLU A 119 -1.28 -15.04 7.20
C GLU A 119 -2.12 -13.88 6.62
N LEU A 120 -2.81 -14.11 5.49
CA LEU A 120 -3.74 -13.12 4.93
C LEU A 120 -4.92 -12.82 5.86
N LYS A 121 -5.49 -13.82 6.53
CA LYS A 121 -6.57 -13.60 7.51
C LYS A 121 -6.10 -12.75 8.69
N GLU A 122 -4.87 -12.95 9.16
CA GLU A 122 -4.26 -12.14 10.22
C GLU A 122 -4.00 -10.71 9.75
N LYS A 123 -3.37 -10.51 8.58
CA LYS A 123 -3.20 -9.18 7.98
C LYS A 123 -4.54 -8.44 7.86
N ARG A 124 -5.60 -9.14 7.42
CA ARG A 124 -6.96 -8.59 7.35
C ARG A 124 -7.47 -8.15 8.72
N ARG A 125 -7.25 -8.95 9.78
CA ARG A 125 -7.68 -8.59 11.14
C ARG A 125 -6.96 -7.32 11.59
N THR A 126 -5.65 -7.26 11.43
CA THR A 126 -4.84 -6.08 11.79
C THR A 126 -5.31 -4.83 11.06
N LEU A 127 -5.68 -4.94 9.77
CA LEU A 127 -6.23 -3.83 9.01
C LEU A 127 -7.58 -3.35 9.53
N LEU A 128 -8.47 -4.27 9.88
CA LEU A 128 -9.77 -3.93 10.48
C LEU A 128 -9.60 -3.24 11.83
N ASP A 129 -8.66 -3.69 12.66
CA ASP A 129 -8.38 -3.08 13.95
C ASP A 129 -7.74 -1.68 13.79
N ALA A 130 -6.89 -1.48 12.78
CA ALA A 130 -6.31 -0.19 12.44
C ALA A 130 -7.34 0.81 11.90
N LEU A 131 -8.40 0.34 11.23
CA LEU A 131 -9.50 1.17 10.74
C LEU A 131 -10.53 1.51 11.83
N ALA A 132 -10.63 0.69 12.88
CA ALA A 132 -11.57 0.89 13.99
C ALA A 132 -11.07 1.89 15.05
N ARG A 133 -9.82 2.32 14.97
CA ARG A 133 -9.21 3.37 15.79
C ARG A 133 -9.27 4.73 15.10
#